data_AF-A0AAD4GP92-F1
#
_entry.id   AF-A0AAD4GP92-F1
#
_cell.length_a   1.000
_cell.length_b   1.000
_cell.length_c   1.000
_cell.angle_alpha   90.00
_cell.angle_beta   90.00
_cell.angle_gamma   90.00
#
_symmetry.space_group_name_H-M   'P 1'
#
loop_
_entity.id
_entity.type
_entity.pdbx_description
1 polymer ?
#
loop_
_entity_poly.entity_id
_entity_poly.type
_entity_poly.pdbx_seq_one_letter_code
_entity_poly.pdbx_strand_id
1 'polypeptide(L)'
;MHPQEPPQSTSPSKTTITITTTESIDPSSSSTAPTSRALYFAYGSNLSPSQMHQRCRKNPDISSRPVAIARLDHWRWLICQPGYANVVPPPDLRIGHQEHEGEDVPISGEEDTVYGVLYDMDPRDELLLDGYEGVDHDAPAAGADGKVPVEVRPKQQGRGDYNKWYVSATVTQWLDEEQRVRWGGATRGDDGEVPVLVYVDEERVRVASPRDEYIPRMNRAIRESGELGFPKKWTEEVMRKFIPVN
;
A
#
# COMPACT_ATOMS: atom_id res chain seq x y z
N MET A 1 26.92 -38.09 81.42
CA MET A 1 26.87 -37.36 80.13
C MET A 1 28.28 -36.87 79.83
N HIS A 2 28.88 -37.27 78.71
CA HIS A 2 30.31 -37.12 78.36
C HIS A 2 30.49 -36.99 76.83
N PRO A 3 31.67 -36.58 76.30
CA PRO A 3 31.71 -35.63 75.17
C PRO A 3 32.54 -36.04 73.91
N GLN A 4 32.61 -35.09 72.95
CA GLN A 4 33.56 -34.91 71.82
C GLN A 4 33.35 -35.65 70.47
N GLU A 5 34.06 -35.14 69.44
CA GLU A 5 33.84 -35.23 67.97
C GLU A 5 34.88 -36.15 67.25
N PRO A 6 35.02 -36.22 65.90
CA PRO A 6 34.12 -36.01 64.73
C PRO A 6 34.01 -37.35 63.90
N PRO A 7 34.46 -37.59 62.63
CA PRO A 7 34.46 -36.81 61.36
C PRO A 7 34.02 -37.57 60.04
N GLN A 8 33.86 -36.77 58.95
CA GLN A 8 34.27 -37.01 57.53
C GLN A 8 33.43 -37.73 56.43
N SER A 9 33.57 -37.15 55.22
CA SER A 9 33.41 -37.69 53.84
C SER A 9 31.98 -37.83 53.27
N THR A 10 31.65 -37.36 52.06
CA THR A 10 32.40 -37.42 50.77
C THR A 10 32.20 -36.21 49.85
N SER A 11 33.04 -36.09 48.81
CA SER A 11 32.99 -35.07 47.75
C SER A 11 33.18 -35.74 46.35
N PRO A 12 33.60 -35.02 45.27
CA PRO A 12 32.71 -34.48 44.24
C PRO A 12 32.90 -35.13 42.86
N SER A 13 32.14 -34.70 41.84
CA SER A 13 32.70 -34.52 40.48
C SER A 13 31.85 -33.65 39.54
N LYS A 14 32.54 -32.79 38.77
CA LYS A 14 32.09 -32.30 37.46
C LYS A 14 32.49 -33.32 36.39
N THR A 15 31.99 -33.17 35.17
CA THR A 15 32.79 -33.45 33.97
C THR A 15 32.50 -32.39 32.92
N THR A 16 33.57 -31.79 32.40
CA THR A 16 33.57 -30.78 31.32
C THR A 16 34.19 -31.42 30.09
N ILE A 17 33.65 -31.17 28.89
CA ILE A 17 34.42 -31.24 27.64
C ILE A 17 34.05 -30.04 26.76
N THR A 18 35.06 -29.30 26.32
CA THR A 18 34.97 -28.20 25.35
C THR A 18 36.20 -28.26 24.45
N ILE A 19 36.05 -28.49 23.13
CA ILE A 19 37.17 -28.43 22.17
C ILE A 19 36.72 -27.79 20.84
N THR A 20 37.13 -26.53 20.66
CA THR A 20 37.82 -25.95 19.49
C THR A 20 37.35 -26.21 18.03
N THR A 21 36.75 -25.17 17.44
CA THR A 21 37.11 -24.48 16.16
C THR A 21 37.65 -25.28 14.95
N THR A 22 37.03 -25.14 13.76
CA THR A 22 37.51 -24.38 12.56
C THR A 22 36.56 -24.57 11.35
N GLU A 23 36.66 -23.68 10.36
CA GLU A 23 35.74 -23.42 9.23
C GLU A 23 35.52 -24.56 8.22
N SER A 24 34.38 -24.49 7.52
CA SER A 24 34.22 -24.88 6.11
C SER A 24 33.10 -24.03 5.51
N ILE A 25 33.37 -23.32 4.41
CA ILE A 25 32.38 -22.51 3.69
C ILE A 25 31.99 -23.26 2.42
N ASP A 26 30.69 -23.44 2.17
CA ASP A 26 30.16 -23.98 0.91
C ASP A 26 29.03 -23.05 0.38
N PRO A 27 29.02 -22.65 -0.91
CA PRO A 27 28.40 -21.38 -1.31
C PRO A 27 26.98 -21.54 -1.88
N SER A 28 26.01 -21.96 -1.07
CA SER A 28 24.60 -22.05 -1.54
C SER A 28 23.50 -21.84 -0.47
N SER A 29 23.56 -20.72 0.25
CA SER A 29 22.34 -20.11 0.82
C SER A 29 22.03 -18.80 0.09
N SER A 30 20.95 -18.81 -0.69
CA SER A 30 20.43 -17.59 -1.31
C SER A 30 20.01 -16.60 -0.23
N SER A 31 20.47 -15.36 -0.34
CA SER A 31 20.09 -14.30 0.60
C SER A 31 18.61 -14.00 0.46
N THR A 32 17.79 -14.56 1.36
CA THR A 32 16.39 -14.16 1.51
C THR A 32 16.34 -12.81 2.23
N ALA A 33 16.60 -11.74 1.47
CA ALA A 33 16.20 -10.41 1.86
C ALA A 33 14.69 -10.43 2.22
N PRO A 34 14.26 -9.71 3.27
CA PRO A 34 12.85 -9.66 3.61
C PRO A 34 12.08 -9.07 2.43
N THR A 35 11.04 -9.77 1.96
CA THR A 35 10.13 -9.25 0.94
C THR A 35 9.46 -7.99 1.47
N SER A 36 9.88 -6.82 0.99
CA SER A 36 9.31 -5.54 1.41
C SER A 36 7.80 -5.53 1.17
N ARG A 37 7.05 -5.04 2.17
CA ARG A 37 5.59 -4.88 2.06
C ARG A 37 5.27 -3.92 0.91
N ALA A 38 4.15 -4.18 0.23
CA ALA A 38 3.63 -3.28 -0.77
C ALA A 38 3.37 -1.88 -0.18
N LEU A 39 3.77 -0.82 -0.88
CA LEU A 39 3.55 0.56 -0.46
C LEU A 39 2.08 0.95 -0.69
N TYR A 40 1.48 1.77 0.16
CA TYR A 40 0.10 2.20 -0.05
C TYR A 40 0.02 3.30 -1.13
N PHE A 41 -0.73 3.06 -2.21
CA PHE A 41 -0.96 3.98 -3.33
C PHE A 41 -2.23 4.81 -3.11
N ALA A 42 -2.05 6.10 -2.81
CA ALA A 42 -3.15 7.03 -2.60
C ALA A 42 -3.51 7.81 -3.88
N TYR A 43 -4.76 7.71 -4.33
CA TYR A 43 -5.32 8.46 -5.49
C TYR A 43 -6.53 9.35 -5.13
N GLY A 44 -7.10 9.19 -3.94
CA GLY A 44 -8.23 9.98 -3.42
C GLY A 44 -7.78 11.03 -2.41
N SER A 45 -8.61 11.35 -1.41
CA SER A 45 -8.28 12.37 -0.40
C SER A 45 -7.00 12.07 0.41
N ASN A 46 -6.55 10.81 0.42
CA ASN A 46 -5.30 10.37 1.04
C ASN A 46 -4.04 10.85 0.31
N LEU A 47 -4.15 11.49 -0.87
CA LEU A 47 -3.08 12.26 -1.51
C LEU A 47 -2.57 13.42 -0.61
N SER A 48 -3.35 13.83 0.39
CA SER A 48 -2.95 14.79 1.42
C SER A 48 -2.18 14.09 2.56
N PRO A 49 -0.90 14.43 2.81
CA PRO A 49 -0.19 13.99 4.01
C PRO A 49 -0.92 14.40 5.29
N SER A 50 -1.57 15.58 5.30
CA SER A 50 -2.40 16.02 6.43
C SER A 50 -3.62 15.10 6.69
N GLN A 51 -4.24 14.57 5.63
CA GLN A 51 -5.33 13.58 5.75
C GLN A 51 -4.80 12.26 6.30
N MET A 52 -3.64 11.80 5.79
CA MET A 52 -2.99 10.58 6.28
C MET A 52 -2.62 10.69 7.75
N HIS A 53 -2.05 11.81 8.20
CA HIS A 53 -1.68 12.06 9.60
C HIS A 53 -2.90 12.13 10.55
N GLN A 54 -4.10 12.44 10.04
CA GLN A 54 -5.34 12.43 10.82
C GLN A 54 -5.99 11.04 10.92
N ARG A 55 -5.76 10.19 9.90
CA ARG A 55 -6.27 8.80 9.83
C ARG A 55 -5.34 7.82 10.54
N CYS A 56 -4.03 7.89 10.27
CA CYS A 56 -2.98 7.09 10.89
C CYS A 56 -2.68 7.61 12.30
N ARG A 57 -2.73 6.75 13.32
CA ARG A 57 -2.61 7.11 14.75
C ARG A 57 -1.77 6.13 15.58
N LYS A 58 -1.13 5.16 14.94
CA LYS A 58 -0.23 4.17 15.57
C LYS A 58 1.23 4.51 15.32
N ASN A 59 1.54 5.04 14.15
CA ASN A 59 2.86 5.51 13.77
C ASN A 59 2.77 6.61 12.68
N PRO A 60 2.10 7.76 12.96
CA PRO A 60 1.82 8.78 11.95
C PRO A 60 3.08 9.33 11.28
N ASP A 61 4.20 9.45 11.98
CA ASP A 61 5.45 10.00 11.43
C ASP A 61 6.11 9.11 10.36
N ILE A 62 5.69 7.83 10.27
CA ILE A 62 5.99 6.94 9.15
C ILE A 62 4.79 6.90 8.20
N SER A 63 3.62 6.45 8.68
CA SER A 63 2.42 6.16 7.88
C SER A 63 1.79 7.38 7.18
N SER A 64 2.21 8.62 7.49
CA SER A 64 1.77 9.84 6.80
C SER A 64 2.87 10.55 6.00
N ARG A 65 4.08 9.97 5.95
CA ARG A 65 5.25 10.53 5.28
C ARG A 65 5.29 10.03 3.82
N PRO A 66 5.12 10.90 2.80
CA PRO A 66 5.22 10.49 1.41
C PRO A 66 6.59 9.90 1.08
N VAL A 67 6.63 8.77 0.39
CA VAL A 67 7.89 8.11 -0.02
C VAL A 67 8.17 8.24 -1.52
N ALA A 68 7.12 8.36 -2.34
CA ALA A 68 7.23 8.56 -3.79
C ALA A 68 5.94 9.13 -4.41
N ILE A 69 6.03 9.56 -5.67
CA ILE A 69 4.92 9.70 -6.62
C ILE A 69 5.08 8.57 -7.65
N ALA A 70 3.98 7.89 -7.94
CA ALA A 70 3.94 6.77 -8.88
C ALA A 70 2.71 6.83 -9.78
N ARG A 71 2.67 6.01 -10.83
CA ARG A 71 1.49 5.83 -11.68
C ARG A 71 1.10 4.36 -11.87
N LEU A 72 -0.17 4.15 -12.21
CA LEU A 72 -0.77 2.88 -12.61
C LEU A 72 -1.23 3.00 -14.08
N ASP A 73 -0.70 2.16 -14.95
CA ASP A 73 -0.86 2.29 -16.41
C ASP A 73 -2.10 1.53 -16.91
N HIS A 74 -2.89 2.16 -17.77
CA HIS A 74 -4.21 1.69 -18.23
C HIS A 74 -5.29 1.54 -17.15
N TRP A 75 -5.06 2.16 -15.98
CA TRP A 75 -6.09 2.39 -14.97
C TRP A 75 -6.83 3.71 -15.25
N ARG A 76 -8.09 3.79 -14.87
CA ARG A 76 -8.91 5.02 -15.02
C ARG A 76 -9.46 5.51 -13.69
N TRP A 77 -9.29 6.80 -13.41
CA TRP A 77 -9.77 7.47 -12.19
C TRP A 77 -11.17 8.06 -12.40
N LEU A 78 -12.02 7.96 -11.38
CA LEU A 78 -13.35 8.59 -11.38
C LEU A 78 -13.76 9.08 -10.00
N ILE A 79 -14.80 9.90 -9.97
CA ILE A 79 -15.72 9.94 -8.83
C ILE A 79 -16.82 8.91 -9.06
N CYS A 80 -16.95 7.93 -8.16
CA CYS A 80 -17.95 6.86 -8.22
C CYS A 80 -19.32 7.27 -7.66
N GLN A 81 -20.36 6.45 -7.85
CA GLN A 81 -21.74 6.69 -7.39
C GLN A 81 -21.88 7.16 -5.91
N PRO A 82 -21.09 6.67 -4.93
CA PRO A 82 -21.03 7.24 -3.57
C PRO A 82 -20.68 8.73 -3.46
N GLY A 83 -20.06 9.32 -4.48
CA GLY A 83 -19.53 10.69 -4.50
C GLY A 83 -18.10 10.83 -3.97
N TYR A 84 -17.31 9.74 -4.01
CA TYR A 84 -15.91 9.66 -3.61
C TYR A 84 -15.03 9.19 -4.77
N ALA A 85 -13.70 9.31 -4.66
CA ALA A 85 -12.79 8.83 -5.69
C ALA A 85 -12.72 7.29 -5.73
N ASN A 86 -12.68 6.71 -6.93
CA ASN A 86 -12.39 5.30 -7.19
C ASN A 86 -11.43 5.20 -8.38
N VAL A 87 -10.88 4.00 -8.62
CA VAL A 87 -10.14 3.64 -9.83
C VAL A 87 -10.71 2.36 -10.44
N VAL A 88 -10.67 2.25 -11.77
CA VAL A 88 -11.04 1.05 -12.51
C VAL A 88 -9.78 0.45 -13.15
N PRO A 89 -9.51 -0.86 -13.01
CA PRO A 89 -8.33 -1.51 -13.58
C PRO A 89 -8.40 -1.65 -15.11
N PRO A 90 -7.30 -2.03 -15.78
CA PRO A 90 -7.29 -2.36 -17.21
C PRO A 90 -8.21 -3.54 -17.54
N PRO A 91 -8.70 -3.67 -18.80
CA PRO A 91 -9.82 -4.57 -19.16
C PRO A 91 -9.61 -6.07 -18.84
N ASP A 92 -8.36 -6.53 -18.83
CA ASP A 92 -7.93 -7.87 -18.47
C ASP A 92 -8.05 -8.16 -16.97
N LEU A 93 -7.91 -7.14 -16.12
CA LEU A 93 -8.04 -7.23 -14.67
C LEU A 93 -9.44 -6.86 -14.15
N ARG A 94 -10.33 -6.30 -14.97
CA ARG A 94 -11.70 -5.92 -14.54
C ARG A 94 -12.57 -7.12 -14.17
N ILE A 95 -13.44 -6.97 -13.18
CA ILE A 95 -14.37 -8.00 -12.70
C ILE A 95 -15.77 -7.45 -12.41
N GLY A 96 -16.81 -8.29 -12.52
CA GLY A 96 -18.17 -7.93 -12.10
C GLY A 96 -18.69 -6.69 -12.83
N HIS A 97 -19.16 -5.68 -12.08
CA HIS A 97 -19.65 -4.43 -12.66
C HIS A 97 -18.57 -3.72 -13.52
N GLN A 98 -17.28 -3.84 -13.20
CA GLN A 98 -16.19 -3.25 -13.98
C GLN A 98 -16.14 -3.79 -15.43
N GLU A 99 -16.55 -5.03 -15.69
CA GLU A 99 -16.48 -5.65 -17.03
C GLU A 99 -17.48 -5.04 -18.03
N HIS A 100 -18.50 -4.34 -17.54
CA HIS A 100 -19.55 -3.74 -18.37
C HIS A 100 -19.58 -2.21 -18.24
N GLU A 101 -19.42 -1.69 -17.02
CA GLU A 101 -19.52 -0.26 -16.73
C GLU A 101 -18.13 0.43 -16.73
N GLY A 102 -17.03 -0.33 -16.75
CA GLY A 102 -15.66 0.20 -16.69
C GLY A 102 -15.14 0.85 -17.97
N GLU A 103 -15.75 0.61 -19.14
CA GLU A 103 -15.40 1.35 -20.37
C GLU A 103 -16.07 2.74 -20.44
N ASP A 104 -17.19 2.95 -19.74
CA ASP A 104 -17.84 4.26 -19.65
C ASP A 104 -17.03 5.26 -18.79
N VAL A 105 -16.03 4.77 -18.05
CA VAL A 105 -15.09 5.62 -17.31
C VAL A 105 -14.09 6.27 -18.28
N PRO A 106 -13.95 7.61 -18.29
CA PRO A 106 -13.04 8.32 -19.17
C PRO A 106 -11.56 7.94 -18.99
N ILE A 107 -10.84 7.86 -20.12
CA ILE A 107 -9.38 7.78 -20.19
C ILE A 107 -8.74 8.87 -19.31
N SER A 108 -7.75 8.48 -18.51
CA SER A 108 -7.16 9.33 -17.47
C SER A 108 -5.92 10.07 -17.95
N GLY A 109 -6.15 11.25 -18.53
CA GLY A 109 -5.11 12.11 -19.13
C GLY A 109 -4.67 11.59 -20.51
N GLU A 110 -3.68 12.24 -21.13
CA GLU A 110 -3.15 11.81 -22.43
C GLU A 110 -2.47 10.43 -22.40
N GLU A 111 -2.00 9.97 -21.23
CA GLU A 111 -1.25 8.71 -21.08
C GLU A 111 -2.12 7.49 -20.75
N ASP A 112 -3.42 7.67 -20.44
CA ASP A 112 -4.30 6.64 -19.87
C ASP A 112 -3.72 6.03 -18.57
N THR A 113 -3.36 6.88 -17.61
CA THR A 113 -2.71 6.50 -16.34
C THR A 113 -3.45 7.09 -15.14
N VAL A 114 -3.32 6.48 -13.97
CA VAL A 114 -3.68 7.11 -12.68
C VAL A 114 -2.41 7.42 -11.91
N TYR A 115 -2.23 8.68 -11.49
CA TYR A 115 -1.15 9.05 -10.58
C TYR A 115 -1.57 8.94 -9.11
N GLY A 116 -0.62 8.56 -8.26
CA GLY A 116 -0.80 8.46 -6.82
C GLY A 116 0.44 8.87 -6.02
N VAL A 117 0.24 9.13 -4.73
CA VAL A 117 1.33 9.31 -3.75
C VAL A 117 1.49 8.01 -2.96
N LEU A 118 2.73 7.54 -2.82
CA LEU A 118 3.07 6.34 -2.07
C LEU A 118 3.40 6.65 -0.61
N TYR A 119 3.00 5.74 0.28
CA TYR A 119 3.33 5.74 1.71
C TYR A 119 3.82 4.35 2.15
N ASP A 120 4.88 4.27 2.98
CA ASP A 120 5.19 3.04 3.72
C ASP A 120 4.35 3.02 5.01
N MET A 121 3.61 1.95 5.24
CA MET A 121 2.53 1.89 6.22
C MET A 121 2.87 0.97 7.38
N ASP A 122 2.73 1.49 8.61
CA ASP A 122 2.64 0.61 9.78
C ASP A 122 1.40 -0.28 9.64
N PRO A 123 1.49 -1.63 9.75
CA PRO A 123 0.35 -2.52 9.57
C PRO A 123 -0.85 -2.22 10.49
N ARG A 124 -0.61 -1.52 11.62
CA ARG A 124 -1.65 -1.10 12.57
C ARG A 124 -2.34 0.21 12.16
N ASP A 125 -1.70 1.01 11.30
CA ASP A 125 -2.32 2.15 10.62
C ASP A 125 -2.99 1.74 9.31
N GLU A 126 -2.44 0.74 8.60
CA GLU A 126 -3.12 0.09 7.47
C GLU A 126 -4.48 -0.47 7.92
N LEU A 127 -4.53 -1.16 9.07
CA LEU A 127 -5.79 -1.63 9.67
C LEU A 127 -6.73 -0.48 10.12
N LEU A 128 -6.21 0.73 10.36
CA LEU A 128 -7.07 1.90 10.57
C LEU A 128 -7.63 2.42 9.23
N LEU A 129 -6.83 2.42 8.16
CA LEU A 129 -7.29 2.76 6.81
C LEU A 129 -8.33 1.75 6.30
N ASP A 130 -8.16 0.45 6.57
CA ASP A 130 -9.15 -0.58 6.24
C ASP A 130 -10.54 -0.24 6.82
N GLY A 131 -10.59 0.29 8.06
CA GLY A 131 -11.83 0.78 8.67
C GLY A 131 -12.33 2.16 8.16
N TYR A 132 -11.50 2.91 7.44
CA TYR A 132 -11.84 4.20 6.82
C TYR A 132 -12.30 4.09 5.37
N GLU A 133 -11.80 3.08 4.64
CA GLU A 133 -12.24 2.73 3.28
C GLU A 133 -13.20 1.50 3.30
N GLY A 134 -13.63 1.07 4.49
CA GLY A 134 -14.73 0.12 4.68
C GLY A 134 -14.47 -1.31 4.21
N VAL A 135 -13.26 -1.84 4.38
CA VAL A 135 -12.87 -3.18 3.92
C VAL A 135 -13.57 -4.30 4.71
N ASP A 136 -14.18 -5.26 4.01
CA ASP A 136 -14.74 -6.47 4.62
C ASP A 136 -13.65 -7.54 4.84
N HIS A 137 -13.10 -7.58 6.04
CA HIS A 137 -12.09 -8.58 6.43
C HIS A 137 -12.64 -10.02 6.48
N ASP A 138 -13.95 -10.23 6.59
CA ASP A 138 -14.57 -11.57 6.63
C ASP A 138 -14.95 -12.09 5.23
N ALA A 139 -14.79 -11.28 4.18
CA ALA A 139 -15.14 -11.65 2.81
C ALA A 139 -14.39 -12.90 2.29
N PRO A 140 -14.99 -13.70 1.38
CA PRO A 140 -14.35 -14.87 0.77
C PRO A 140 -13.06 -14.54 0.01
N ALA A 141 -12.23 -15.55 -0.23
CA ALA A 141 -11.08 -15.43 -1.14
C ALA A 141 -11.56 -15.27 -2.60
N ALA A 142 -10.86 -14.47 -3.40
CA ALA A 142 -11.25 -14.16 -4.79
C ALA A 142 -11.17 -15.35 -5.77
N GLY A 143 -10.49 -16.44 -5.39
CA GLY A 143 -10.14 -17.55 -6.29
C GLY A 143 -11.32 -18.36 -6.86
N ALA A 144 -12.57 -18.02 -6.55
CA ALA A 144 -13.75 -18.55 -7.23
C ALA A 144 -13.92 -17.97 -8.65
N ASP A 145 -13.41 -16.76 -8.89
CA ASP A 145 -13.75 -15.95 -10.07
C ASP A 145 -12.77 -16.16 -11.23
N GLY A 146 -11.59 -16.73 -10.95
CA GLY A 146 -10.59 -17.21 -11.91
C GLY A 146 -9.84 -16.17 -12.77
N LYS A 147 -10.42 -14.99 -12.99
CA LYS A 147 -9.89 -13.96 -13.90
C LYS A 147 -8.70 -13.17 -13.32
N VAL A 148 -8.75 -12.81 -12.04
CA VAL A 148 -7.69 -12.04 -11.35
C VAL A 148 -6.94 -12.97 -10.38
N PRO A 149 -5.59 -12.99 -10.38
CA PRO A 149 -4.82 -13.79 -9.44
C PRO A 149 -5.09 -13.44 -7.98
N VAL A 150 -5.05 -14.44 -7.09
CA VAL A 150 -5.26 -14.27 -5.64
C VAL A 150 -4.14 -13.45 -4.98
N GLU A 151 -2.97 -13.40 -5.63
CA GLU A 151 -1.84 -12.55 -5.28
C GLU A 151 -2.14 -11.06 -5.54
N VAL A 152 -2.96 -10.77 -6.56
CA VAL A 152 -3.38 -9.41 -6.94
C VAL A 152 -4.64 -8.98 -6.19
N ARG A 153 -5.62 -9.87 -6.07
CA ARG A 153 -6.88 -9.64 -5.36
C ARG A 153 -7.10 -10.80 -4.37
N PRO A 154 -6.69 -10.69 -3.09
CA PRO A 154 -6.77 -11.82 -2.16
C PRO A 154 -8.20 -12.19 -1.73
N LYS A 155 -9.09 -11.21 -1.66
CA LYS A 155 -10.49 -11.34 -1.21
C LYS A 155 -11.46 -10.77 -2.23
N GLN A 156 -12.74 -11.07 -2.10
CA GLN A 156 -13.83 -10.31 -2.73
C GLN A 156 -14.17 -9.07 -1.89
N GLN A 157 -14.81 -8.03 -2.44
CA GLN A 157 -15.23 -6.85 -1.65
C GLN A 157 -16.22 -7.17 -0.51
N GLY A 158 -17.00 -8.25 -0.63
CA GLY A 158 -17.93 -8.70 0.40
C GLY A 158 -19.05 -7.68 0.65
N ARG A 159 -19.17 -7.19 1.88
CA ARG A 159 -20.13 -6.16 2.29
C ARG A 159 -19.50 -4.76 2.42
N GLY A 160 -18.24 -4.62 2.00
CA GLY A 160 -17.43 -3.43 2.19
C GLY A 160 -17.65 -2.33 1.15
N ASP A 161 -17.04 -1.17 1.40
CA ASP A 161 -17.03 -0.03 0.48
C ASP A 161 -15.92 -0.12 -0.58
N TYR A 162 -14.74 -0.63 -0.20
CA TYR A 162 -13.60 -0.89 -1.10
C TYR A 162 -12.94 -2.23 -0.73
N ASN A 163 -12.30 -2.87 -1.70
CA ASN A 163 -11.46 -4.05 -1.51
C ASN A 163 -9.96 -3.72 -1.64
N LYS A 164 -9.09 -4.60 -1.16
CA LYS A 164 -7.62 -4.45 -1.19
C LYS A 164 -7.01 -5.19 -2.38
N TRP A 165 -6.41 -4.44 -3.30
CA TRP A 165 -5.69 -4.95 -4.46
C TRP A 165 -4.19 -4.69 -4.32
N TYR A 166 -3.37 -5.62 -4.80
CA TYR A 166 -1.91 -5.58 -4.75
C TYR A 166 -1.36 -5.66 -6.17
N VAL A 167 -0.86 -4.54 -6.68
CA VAL A 167 -0.53 -4.35 -8.11
C VAL A 167 0.87 -3.74 -8.26
N SER A 168 1.43 -3.77 -9.46
CA SER A 168 2.68 -3.03 -9.73
C SER A 168 2.36 -1.56 -10.05
N ALA A 169 3.20 -0.64 -9.58
CA ALA A 169 3.14 0.78 -9.92
C ALA A 169 4.51 1.33 -10.29
N THR A 170 4.56 2.11 -11.36
CA THR A 170 5.77 2.74 -11.89
C THR A 170 6.11 3.99 -11.07
N VAL A 171 7.26 4.02 -10.39
CA VAL A 171 7.68 5.18 -9.60
C VAL A 171 8.29 6.26 -10.48
N THR A 172 7.59 7.39 -10.62
CA THR A 172 8.02 8.52 -11.45
C THR A 172 8.87 9.54 -10.70
N GLN A 173 8.76 9.60 -9.37
CA GLN A 173 9.61 10.46 -8.52
C GLN A 173 9.70 9.90 -7.10
N TRP A 174 10.91 9.59 -6.63
CA TRP A 174 11.17 9.29 -5.22
C TRP A 174 11.15 10.58 -4.37
N LEU A 175 10.51 10.51 -3.20
CA LEU A 175 10.44 11.58 -2.20
C LEU A 175 11.26 11.28 -0.94
N ASP A 176 11.56 10.00 -0.70
CA ASP A 176 12.42 9.53 0.38
C ASP A 176 13.60 8.70 -0.16
N GLU A 177 14.80 9.06 0.27
CA GLU A 177 16.07 8.47 -0.21
C GLU A 177 16.34 7.09 0.42
N GLU A 178 15.91 6.84 1.66
CA GLU A 178 16.04 5.53 2.31
C GLU A 178 15.18 4.49 1.59
N GLN A 179 13.93 4.85 1.28
CA GLN A 179 13.03 4.02 0.47
C GLN A 179 13.55 3.85 -0.96
N ARG A 180 14.05 4.90 -1.63
CA ARG A 180 14.66 4.75 -2.96
C ARG A 180 15.77 3.70 -2.96
N VAL A 181 16.67 3.74 -1.98
CA VAL A 181 17.76 2.76 -1.83
C VAL A 181 17.22 1.37 -1.50
N ARG A 182 16.24 1.26 -0.59
CA ARG A 182 15.60 -0.01 -0.18
C ARG A 182 14.88 -0.72 -1.34
N TRP A 183 14.27 0.03 -2.23
CA TRP A 183 13.57 -0.49 -3.42
C TRP A 183 14.47 -0.56 -4.67
N GLY A 184 15.76 -0.23 -4.54
CA GLY A 184 16.73 -0.29 -5.65
C GLY A 184 16.51 0.75 -6.76
N GLY A 185 15.62 1.73 -6.56
CA GLY A 185 15.23 2.69 -7.58
C GLY A 185 16.37 3.58 -8.04
N ALA A 186 16.50 3.81 -9.34
CA ALA A 186 17.54 4.67 -9.91
C ALA A 186 17.40 6.13 -9.42
N THR A 187 18.50 6.88 -9.43
CA THR A 187 18.50 8.32 -9.09
C THR A 187 17.85 9.18 -10.18
N ARG A 188 17.67 8.66 -11.40
CA ARG A 188 16.95 9.27 -12.53
C ARG A 188 16.83 8.29 -13.71
N GLY A 189 15.70 8.34 -14.42
CA GLY A 189 15.59 7.81 -15.79
C GLY A 189 15.54 6.28 -15.92
N ASP A 190 15.14 5.59 -14.87
CA ASP A 190 14.75 4.17 -14.92
C ASP A 190 13.43 4.06 -14.15
N ASP A 191 12.39 3.56 -14.84
CA ASP A 191 10.98 3.62 -14.41
C ASP A 191 10.67 2.47 -13.44
N GLY A 192 11.29 2.55 -12.26
CA GLY A 192 11.30 1.48 -11.26
C GLY A 192 9.90 1.11 -10.77
N GLU A 193 9.47 -0.10 -11.10
CA GLU A 193 8.23 -0.71 -10.60
C GLU A 193 8.36 -1.14 -9.13
N VAL A 194 7.31 -0.87 -8.34
CA VAL A 194 7.18 -1.37 -6.96
C VAL A 194 5.78 -1.96 -6.73
N PRO A 195 5.64 -3.02 -5.92
CA PRO A 195 4.34 -3.51 -5.50
C PRO A 195 3.63 -2.50 -4.60
N VAL A 196 2.36 -2.23 -4.88
CA VAL A 196 1.53 -1.30 -4.12
C VAL A 196 0.20 -1.91 -3.69
N LEU A 197 -0.25 -1.53 -2.49
CA LEU A 197 -1.64 -1.70 -2.04
C LEU A 197 -2.47 -0.53 -2.57
N VAL A 198 -3.53 -0.83 -3.33
CA VAL A 198 -4.54 0.13 -3.78
C VAL A 198 -5.93 -0.34 -3.33
N TYR A 199 -6.76 0.59 -2.83
CA TYR A 199 -8.16 0.31 -2.51
C TYR A 199 -9.02 0.49 -3.76
N VAL A 200 -9.88 -0.47 -4.08
CA VAL A 200 -10.71 -0.47 -5.30
C VAL A 200 -12.15 -0.78 -4.93
N ASP A 201 -13.09 0.05 -5.35
CA ASP A 201 -14.54 -0.24 -5.24
C ASP A 201 -14.97 -0.99 -6.51
N GLU A 202 -15.23 -2.28 -6.36
CA GLU A 202 -15.53 -3.26 -7.41
C GLU A 202 -16.98 -3.15 -7.90
N GLU A 203 -17.86 -2.65 -7.04
CA GLU A 203 -19.31 -2.64 -7.22
C GLU A 203 -19.84 -1.31 -7.75
N ARG A 204 -19.15 -0.19 -7.47
CA ARG A 204 -19.64 1.17 -7.77
C ARG A 204 -18.65 1.90 -8.67
N VAL A 205 -18.83 1.67 -9.95
CA VAL A 205 -17.87 1.98 -11.02
C VAL A 205 -18.36 3.00 -12.04
N ARG A 206 -19.60 3.51 -11.90
CA ARG A 206 -20.11 4.60 -12.74
C ARG A 206 -19.74 5.96 -12.20
N VAL A 207 -19.44 6.85 -13.15
CA VAL A 207 -19.11 8.27 -12.93
C VAL A 207 -20.29 9.02 -12.30
N ALA A 208 -20.01 9.82 -11.27
CA ALA A 208 -20.98 10.69 -10.60
C ALA A 208 -20.34 12.01 -10.13
N SER A 209 -21.14 12.91 -9.57
CA SER A 209 -20.66 14.14 -8.91
C SER A 209 -20.07 13.85 -7.52
N PRO A 210 -19.03 14.57 -7.08
CA PRO A 210 -18.51 14.43 -5.71
C PRO A 210 -19.52 14.95 -4.68
N ARG A 211 -19.38 14.50 -3.43
CA ARG A 211 -20.10 15.10 -2.31
C ARG A 211 -19.54 16.45 -1.90
N ASP A 212 -20.40 17.34 -1.42
CA ASP A 212 -20.03 18.68 -0.95
C ASP A 212 -18.97 18.63 0.17
N GLU A 213 -19.01 17.66 1.09
CA GLU A 213 -17.99 17.51 2.13
C GLU A 213 -16.70 16.82 1.65
N TYR A 214 -16.72 16.22 0.46
CA TYR A 214 -15.54 15.61 -0.18
C TYR A 214 -14.73 16.62 -1.00
N ILE A 215 -15.39 17.57 -1.68
CA ILE A 215 -14.74 18.64 -2.45
C ILE A 215 -13.63 19.38 -1.67
N PRO A 216 -13.80 19.85 -0.41
CA PRO A 216 -12.73 20.51 0.34
C PRO A 216 -11.62 19.54 0.78
N ARG A 217 -11.91 18.25 0.96
CA ARG A 217 -10.88 17.21 1.23
C ARG A 217 -10.03 16.97 -0.03
N MET A 218 -10.66 16.89 -1.20
CA MET A 218 -9.97 16.72 -2.48
C MET A 218 -9.16 17.96 -2.88
N ASN A 219 -9.67 19.17 -2.64
CA ASN A 219 -8.90 20.40 -2.86
C ASN A 219 -7.66 20.47 -1.96
N ARG A 220 -7.72 19.99 -0.71
CA ARG A 220 -6.53 19.85 0.16
C ARG A 220 -5.54 18.83 -0.42
N ALA A 221 -6.02 17.66 -0.84
CA ALA A 221 -5.22 16.62 -1.49
C ALA A 221 -4.49 17.14 -2.73
N ILE A 222 -5.20 17.80 -3.65
CA ILE A 222 -4.66 18.39 -4.87
C ILE A 222 -3.57 19.44 -4.56
N ARG A 223 -3.79 20.30 -3.55
CA ARG A 223 -2.79 21.30 -3.14
C ARG A 223 -1.54 20.62 -2.57
N GLU A 224 -1.71 19.74 -1.59
CA GLU A 224 -0.59 19.14 -0.87
C GLU A 224 0.21 18.15 -1.72
N SER A 225 -0.41 17.36 -2.61
CA SER A 225 0.34 16.54 -3.56
C SER A 225 1.05 17.41 -4.60
N GLY A 226 0.42 18.51 -5.05
CA GLY A 226 1.04 19.50 -5.94
C GLY A 226 2.28 20.19 -5.35
N GLU A 227 2.38 20.28 -4.02
CA GLU A 227 3.57 20.74 -3.28
C GLU A 227 4.70 19.69 -3.26
N LEU A 228 4.39 18.39 -3.41
CA LEU A 228 5.37 17.29 -3.55
C LEU A 228 5.90 17.13 -4.98
N GLY A 229 5.27 17.78 -5.97
CA GLY A 229 5.59 17.62 -7.40
C GLY A 229 4.58 16.81 -8.21
N PHE A 230 3.41 16.46 -7.64
CA PHE A 230 2.37 15.67 -8.32
C PHE A 230 1.93 16.32 -9.66
N PRO A 231 1.65 15.55 -10.73
CA PRO A 231 1.55 16.10 -12.08
C PRO A 231 0.36 17.06 -12.26
N LYS A 232 0.68 18.35 -12.41
CA LYS A 232 -0.32 19.42 -12.57
C LYS A 232 -1.16 19.24 -13.83
N LYS A 233 -0.57 18.80 -14.95
CA LYS A 233 -1.30 18.53 -16.20
C LYS A 233 -2.40 17.49 -15.98
N TRP A 234 -2.04 16.31 -15.47
CA TRP A 234 -2.98 15.24 -15.13
C TRP A 234 -4.04 15.68 -14.10
N THR A 235 -3.66 16.47 -13.11
CA THR A 235 -4.58 17.03 -12.11
C THR A 235 -5.69 17.87 -12.75
N GLU A 236 -5.33 18.77 -13.67
CA GLU A 236 -6.29 19.61 -14.40
C GLU A 236 -7.09 18.81 -15.45
N GLU A 237 -6.46 17.80 -16.08
CA GLU A 237 -7.09 16.96 -17.11
C GLU A 237 -7.99 15.85 -16.57
N VAL A 238 -7.81 15.42 -15.32
CA VAL A 238 -8.56 14.31 -14.71
C VAL A 238 -9.34 14.78 -13.50
N MET A 239 -8.66 15.23 -12.44
CA MET A 239 -9.31 15.54 -11.17
C MET A 239 -10.23 16.77 -11.26
N ARG A 240 -9.81 17.83 -11.98
CA ARG A 240 -10.57 19.09 -12.09
C ARG A 240 -11.83 19.02 -12.94
N LYS A 241 -12.00 17.98 -13.75
CA LYS A 241 -13.29 17.67 -14.40
C LYS A 241 -14.41 17.40 -13.37
N PHE A 242 -14.03 16.98 -12.15
CA PHE A 242 -14.96 16.57 -11.10
C PHE A 242 -14.86 17.42 -9.83
N ILE A 243 -13.66 17.85 -9.44
CA ILE A 243 -13.40 18.59 -8.19
C ILE A 243 -13.27 20.10 -8.49
N PRO A 244 -14.36 20.90 -8.34
CA PRO A 244 -14.29 22.34 -8.52
C PRO A 244 -13.35 22.98 -7.49
N VAL A 245 -12.84 24.17 -7.83
CA VAL A 245 -12.13 25.02 -6.87
C VAL A 245 -13.18 25.78 -6.06
N ASN A 246 -13.06 25.74 -4.73
CA ASN A 246 -13.87 26.52 -3.78
C ASN A 246 -13.16 27.83 -3.41
#